data_AF-A0A352V810-F1
#
_entry.id   AF-A0A352V810-F1
#
_cell.length_a   1.000
_cell.length_b   1.000
_cell.length_c   1.000
_cell.angle_alpha   90.00
_cell.angle_beta   90.00
_cell.angle_gamma   90.00
#
_symmetry.space_group_name_H-M   'P 1'
#
loop_
_entity.id
_entity.type
_entity.pdbx_description
1 polymer ?
#
loop_
_entity_poly.entity_id
_entity_poly.type
_entity_poly.pdbx_seq_one_letter_code
_entity_poly.pdbx_strand_id
1 'polypeptide(L)'
;MSNVIKIFDTTLRDGEQSPGAAMNALQKLEVAKALDRMGVDIIEAGFPVSSKEQMEGVRLISETVTNSIVVGLARCVKGDVDAVYEATKSAKKRMLHIFIATSPIHMEFKLRKKPDEVLATIDEMIRYSKKYFD
;
A
#
# COMPACT_ATOMS: atom_id res chain seq x y z
N MET A 1 1.89 -24.77 13.50
CA MET A 1 2.04 -23.64 12.57
C MET A 1 1.59 -24.12 11.20
N SER A 2 0.87 -23.30 10.42
CA SER A 2 0.52 -23.68 9.06
C SER A 2 1.74 -23.53 8.15
N ASN A 3 1.94 -24.48 7.23
CA ASN A 3 3.02 -24.43 6.22
C ASN A 3 2.61 -23.59 4.99
N VAL A 4 1.67 -22.66 5.15
CA VAL A 4 1.14 -21.85 4.04
C VAL A 4 2.01 -20.62 3.88
N ILE A 5 2.65 -20.50 2.71
CA ILE A 5 3.35 -19.29 2.29
C ILE A 5 2.34 -18.38 1.60
N LYS A 6 2.21 -17.15 2.09
CA LYS A 6 1.40 -16.12 1.42
C LYS A 6 2.25 -15.36 0.41
N ILE A 7 1.68 -15.10 -0.75
CA ILE A 7 2.30 -14.34 -1.83
C ILE A 7 1.81 -12.89 -1.78
N PHE A 8 2.73 -11.98 -1.53
CA PHE A 8 2.51 -10.54 -1.62
C PHE A 8 3.14 -10.03 -2.91
N ASP A 9 2.31 -9.66 -3.89
CA ASP A 9 2.75 -9.10 -5.15
C ASP A 9 2.76 -7.56 -5.11
N THR A 10 3.86 -6.97 -5.55
CA THR A 10 4.06 -5.51 -5.64
C THR A 10 4.36 -5.04 -7.06
N THR A 11 3.98 -5.84 -8.08
CA THR A 11 4.16 -5.49 -9.49
C THR A 11 3.54 -4.13 -9.81
N LEU A 12 2.36 -3.85 -9.24
CA LEU A 12 1.60 -2.61 -9.47
C LEU A 12 2.08 -1.39 -8.67
N ARG A 13 3.07 -1.55 -7.78
CA ARG A 13 3.61 -0.48 -6.93
C ARG A 13 5.11 -0.35 -7.02
N ASP A 14 5.87 -1.36 -6.60
CA ASP A 14 7.33 -1.34 -6.69
C ASP A 14 7.80 -1.62 -8.12
N GLY A 15 7.16 -2.58 -8.80
CA GLY A 15 7.46 -2.90 -10.20
C GLY A 15 7.26 -1.71 -11.14
N GLU A 16 6.13 -0.99 -10.98
CA GLU A 16 5.80 0.21 -11.76
C GLU A 16 6.85 1.32 -11.65
N GLN A 17 7.61 1.41 -10.55
CA GLN A 17 8.63 2.45 -10.37
C GLN A 17 9.88 2.22 -11.23
N SER A 18 9.98 1.08 -11.92
CA SER A 18 11.06 0.83 -12.87
C SER A 18 10.99 1.80 -14.06
N PRO A 19 12.13 2.32 -14.55
CA PRO A 19 12.14 3.18 -15.74
C PRO A 19 11.42 2.53 -16.93
N GLY A 20 10.41 3.21 -17.48
CA GLY A 20 9.61 2.72 -18.62
C GLY A 20 8.48 1.75 -18.26
N ALA A 21 8.25 1.45 -16.98
CA ALA A 21 7.20 0.52 -16.52
C ALA A 21 5.93 1.22 -15.99
N ALA A 22 5.82 2.55 -16.15
CA ALA A 22 4.66 3.30 -15.69
C ALA A 22 3.37 2.80 -16.35
N MET A 23 2.33 2.60 -15.55
CA MET A 23 1.04 2.06 -16.01
C MET A 23 -0.06 3.09 -15.78
N ASN A 24 -0.91 3.28 -16.78
CA ASN A 24 -2.17 3.99 -16.54
C ASN A 24 -3.15 3.11 -15.74
N ALA A 25 -4.23 3.72 -15.24
CA ALA A 25 -5.19 3.04 -14.38
C ALA A 25 -5.81 1.78 -15.02
N LEU A 26 -6.07 1.79 -16.34
CA LEU A 26 -6.63 0.63 -17.04
C LEU A 26 -5.60 -0.49 -17.21
N GLN A 27 -4.34 -0.16 -17.51
CA GLN A 27 -3.25 -1.13 -17.58
C GLN A 27 -3.03 -1.80 -16.22
N LYS A 28 -3.02 -1.01 -15.14
CA LYS A 28 -2.95 -1.53 -13.77
C LYS A 28 -4.10 -2.49 -13.48
N LEU A 29 -5.32 -2.11 -13.86
CA LEU A 29 -6.52 -2.92 -13.63
C LEU A 29 -6.43 -4.28 -14.35
N GLU A 30 -5.94 -4.32 -15.59
CA GLU A 30 -5.78 -5.57 -16.33
C GLU A 30 -4.75 -6.51 -15.67
N VAL A 31 -3.62 -5.97 -15.22
CA VAL A 31 -2.62 -6.75 -14.45
C VAL A 31 -3.20 -7.21 -13.12
N ALA A 32 -3.92 -6.35 -12.38
CA ALA A 32 -4.56 -6.71 -11.11
C ALA A 32 -5.56 -7.87 -11.27
N LYS A 33 -6.38 -7.85 -12.32
CA LYS A 33 -7.30 -8.96 -12.65
C LYS A 33 -6.53 -10.25 -12.95
N ALA A 34 -5.38 -10.16 -13.62
CA ALA A 34 -4.55 -11.33 -13.91
C ALA A 34 -3.95 -11.92 -12.62
N LEU A 35 -3.41 -11.07 -11.74
CA LEU A 35 -2.89 -11.48 -10.44
C LEU A 35 -3.98 -12.12 -9.56
N ASP A 36 -5.18 -11.53 -9.53
CA ASP A 36 -6.32 -12.05 -8.77
C ASP A 36 -6.78 -13.43 -9.29
N ARG A 37 -6.82 -13.62 -10.62
CA ARG A 37 -7.12 -14.92 -11.23
C ARG A 37 -6.02 -15.97 -10.98
N MET A 38 -4.77 -15.53 -10.89
CA MET A 38 -3.63 -16.42 -10.59
C MET A 38 -3.67 -16.91 -9.13
N GLY A 39 -4.45 -16.26 -8.27
CA GLY A 39 -4.62 -16.66 -6.87
C GLY A 39 -3.52 -16.11 -5.95
N VAL A 40 -2.95 -14.95 -6.28
CA VAL A 40 -2.05 -14.23 -5.37
C VAL A 40 -2.82 -13.83 -4.10
N ASP A 41 -2.22 -13.95 -2.92
CA ASP A 41 -2.92 -13.63 -1.67
C ASP A 41 -3.15 -12.12 -1.50
N ILE A 42 -2.16 -11.31 -1.87
CA ILE A 42 -2.13 -9.87 -1.60
C ILE A 42 -1.58 -9.12 -2.81
N ILE A 43 -2.29 -8.08 -3.24
CA ILE A 43 -1.90 -7.20 -4.35
C ILE A 43 -1.68 -5.78 -3.81
N GLU A 44 -0.44 -5.29 -3.85
CA GLU A 44 -0.14 -3.89 -3.58
C GLU A 44 -0.40 -3.04 -4.82
N ALA A 45 -1.56 -2.39 -4.84
CA ALA A 45 -2.14 -1.75 -6.01
C ALA A 45 -1.53 -0.38 -6.35
N GLY A 46 -0.81 0.24 -5.41
CA GLY A 46 -0.15 1.53 -5.64
C GLY A 46 0.10 2.35 -4.37
N PHE A 47 0.41 3.63 -4.58
CA PHE A 47 0.61 4.61 -3.51
C PHE A 47 -0.40 5.77 -3.67
N PRO A 48 -1.62 5.68 -3.10
CA PRO A 48 -2.73 6.58 -3.42
C PRO A 48 -2.46 8.08 -3.25
N VAL A 49 -1.65 8.47 -2.27
CA VAL A 49 -1.36 9.88 -2.00
C VAL A 49 -0.45 10.52 -3.06
N SER A 50 0.25 9.72 -3.88
CA SER A 50 1.30 10.26 -4.74
C SER A 50 0.76 11.02 -5.94
N SER A 51 -0.43 10.66 -6.45
CA SER A 51 -1.13 11.41 -7.50
C SER A 51 -2.60 11.00 -7.61
N LYS A 52 -3.40 11.78 -8.35
CA LYS A 52 -4.81 11.44 -8.62
C LYS A 52 -4.94 10.17 -9.45
N GLU A 53 -4.01 9.93 -10.36
CA GLU A 53 -3.97 8.75 -11.21
C GLU A 53 -3.70 7.48 -10.38
N GLN A 54 -2.83 7.58 -9.37
CA GLN A 54 -2.55 6.48 -8.44
C GLN A 54 -3.76 6.20 -7.53
N MET A 55 -4.39 7.25 -6.99
CA MET A 55 -5.66 7.12 -6.26
C MET A 55 -6.73 6.40 -7.10
N GLU A 56 -6.95 6.85 -8.34
CA GLU A 56 -7.96 6.25 -9.23
C GLU A 56 -7.62 4.81 -9.61
N GLY A 57 -6.35 4.50 -9.88
CA GLY A 57 -5.90 3.14 -10.15
C GLY A 57 -6.21 2.19 -8.99
N VAL A 58 -5.89 2.59 -7.76
CA VAL A 58 -6.20 1.78 -6.57
C VAL A 58 -7.71 1.66 -6.35
N ARG A 59 -8.49 2.73 -6.58
CA ARG A 59 -9.96 2.70 -6.49
C ARG A 59 -10.58 1.68 -7.45
N LEU A 60 -10.20 1.73 -8.72
CA LEU A 60 -10.70 0.79 -9.74
C LEU A 60 -10.33 -0.66 -9.44
N ILE A 61 -9.10 -0.89 -8.97
CA ILE A 61 -8.65 -2.22 -8.55
C ILE A 61 -9.48 -2.71 -7.36
N SER A 62 -9.71 -1.84 -6.37
CA SER A 62 -10.49 -2.14 -5.17
C SER A 62 -11.93 -2.53 -5.50
N GLU A 63 -12.53 -1.92 -6.52
CA GLU A 63 -13.88 -2.25 -6.99
C GLU A 63 -13.96 -3.57 -7.76
N THR A 64 -12.84 -4.05 -8.28
CA THR A 64 -12.81 -5.18 -9.23
C THR A 64 -12.23 -6.47 -8.65
N VAL A 65 -11.17 -6.37 -7.84
CA VAL A 65 -10.50 -7.52 -7.23
C VAL A 65 -11.39 -8.11 -6.14
N THR A 66 -11.56 -9.44 -6.16
CA THR A 66 -12.51 -10.10 -5.25
C THR A 66 -11.92 -11.20 -4.38
N ASN A 67 -10.81 -11.82 -4.80
CA ASN A 67 -10.21 -12.93 -4.05
C ASN A 67 -9.03 -12.45 -3.18
N SER A 68 -8.14 -11.65 -3.79
CA SER A 68 -6.94 -11.11 -3.18
C SER A 68 -7.24 -9.98 -2.22
N ILE A 69 -6.35 -9.75 -1.25
CA ILE A 69 -6.38 -8.55 -0.41
C ILE A 69 -5.78 -7.39 -1.21
N VAL A 70 -6.51 -6.27 -1.30
CA VAL A 70 -6.02 -5.06 -1.97
C VAL A 70 -5.27 -4.18 -0.97
N VAL A 71 -4.06 -3.77 -1.32
CA VAL A 71 -3.17 -2.99 -0.45
C VAL A 71 -2.77 -1.68 -1.09
N GLY A 72 -2.78 -0.61 -0.30
CA GLY A 72 -2.14 0.66 -0.64
C GLY A 72 -0.95 0.94 0.27
N LEU A 73 0.12 1.52 -0.30
CA LEU A 73 1.28 2.00 0.44
C LEU A 73 0.96 3.37 1.09
N ALA A 74 1.44 3.60 2.31
CA ALA A 74 1.35 4.87 3.01
C ALA A 74 2.64 5.18 3.77
N ARG A 75 3.04 6.46 3.82
CA ARG A 75 4.01 6.91 4.84
C ARG A 75 3.31 6.95 6.20
N CYS A 76 4.10 7.03 7.27
CA CYS A 76 3.61 7.30 8.63
C CYS A 76 3.07 8.74 8.82
N VAL A 77 2.01 9.10 8.09
CA VAL A 77 1.30 10.39 8.16
C VAL A 77 -0.20 10.15 7.99
N LYS A 78 -1.05 10.82 8.78
CA LYS A 78 -2.51 10.61 8.77
C LYS A 78 -3.13 10.71 7.38
N GLY A 79 -2.78 11.75 6.61
CA GLY A 79 -3.32 11.96 5.26
C GLY A 79 -2.98 10.84 4.27
N ASP A 80 -1.84 10.18 4.42
CA ASP A 80 -1.49 9.01 3.59
C ASP A 80 -2.35 7.79 3.96
N VAL A 81 -2.57 7.57 5.26
CA VAL A 81 -3.45 6.50 5.76
C VAL A 81 -4.88 6.72 5.29
N ASP A 82 -5.38 7.95 5.39
CA ASP A 82 -6.71 8.34 4.93
C ASP A 82 -6.85 8.12 3.41
N ALA A 83 -5.81 8.47 2.63
CA ALA A 83 -5.80 8.24 1.20
C ALA A 83 -5.85 6.75 0.85
N VAL A 84 -5.13 5.89 1.56
CA VAL A 84 -5.22 4.43 1.36
C VAL A 84 -6.61 3.91 1.73
N TYR A 85 -7.18 4.38 2.84
CA TYR A 85 -8.53 3.98 3.24
C TYR A 85 -9.56 4.37 2.17
N GLU A 86 -9.54 5.63 1.71
CA GLU A 86 -10.47 6.10 0.68
C GLU A 86 -10.32 5.35 -0.65
N ALA A 87 -9.08 5.04 -1.05
CA ALA A 87 -8.82 4.30 -2.28
C ALA A 87 -9.26 2.83 -2.19
N THR A 88 -9.21 2.23 -0.99
CA THR A 88 -9.45 0.79 -0.78
C THR A 88 -10.80 0.45 -0.15
N LYS A 89 -11.62 1.45 0.18
CA LYS A 89 -12.90 1.25 0.88
C LYS A 89 -13.88 0.30 0.18
N SER A 90 -13.83 0.23 -1.14
CA SER A 90 -14.70 -0.65 -1.96
C SER A 90 -14.19 -2.09 -2.02
N ALA A 91 -12.95 -2.37 -1.60
CA ALA A 91 -12.38 -3.72 -1.65
C ALA A 91 -13.04 -4.65 -0.61
N LYS A 92 -13.34 -5.88 -1.02
CA LYS A 92 -13.85 -6.93 -0.11
C LYS A 92 -12.91 -7.19 1.06
N LYS A 93 -11.61 -7.18 0.78
CA LYS A 93 -10.54 -7.26 1.77
C LYS A 93 -9.51 -6.20 1.43
N ARG A 94 -9.16 -5.37 2.41
CA ARG A 94 -8.18 -4.30 2.29
C ARG A 94 -7.13 -4.42 3.37
N MET A 95 -5.93 -3.92 3.08
CA MET A 95 -4.86 -3.82 4.06
C MET A 95 -4.04 -2.56 3.78
N LEU A 96 -3.43 -2.02 4.84
CA LEU A 96 -2.52 -0.90 4.77
C LEU A 96 -1.08 -1.41 4.84
N HIS A 97 -0.24 -1.04 3.88
CA HIS A 97 1.21 -1.15 4.02
C HIS A 97 1.76 0.21 4.43
N ILE A 98 2.09 0.36 5.71
CA ILE A 98 2.64 1.60 6.26
C ILE A 98 4.15 1.48 6.48
N PHE A 99 4.90 2.52 6.14
CA PHE A 99 6.36 2.51 6.31
C PHE A 99 6.94 3.82 6.83
N ILE A 100 8.09 3.70 7.49
CA ILE A 100 8.99 4.79 7.86
C ILE A 100 10.44 4.26 7.82
N ALA A 101 11.40 5.10 7.46
CA ALA A 101 12.80 4.68 7.40
C ALA A 101 13.40 4.57 8.82
N THR A 102 14.18 3.51 9.06
CA THR A 102 14.71 3.17 10.40
C THR A 102 16.23 3.07 10.46
N SER A 103 16.95 3.23 9.34
CA SER A 103 18.41 3.24 9.38
C SER A 103 18.93 4.55 10.00
N PRO A 104 20.05 4.54 10.76
CA PRO A 104 20.57 5.72 11.43
C PRO A 104 20.74 6.93 10.49
N ILE A 105 21.28 6.70 9.29
CA ILE A 105 21.49 7.72 8.26
C ILE A 105 20.15 8.35 7.82
N HIS A 106 19.11 7.53 7.59
CA HIS A 106 17.82 8.08 7.19
C HIS A 106 17.14 8.85 8.31
N MET A 107 17.24 8.37 9.55
CA MET A 107 16.67 9.06 10.70
C MET A 107 17.31 10.43 10.92
N GLU A 108 18.64 10.50 10.88
CA GLU A 108 19.39 11.74 11.09
C GLU A 108 19.22 12.73 9.95
N PHE A 109 19.49 12.31 8.71
CA PHE A 109 19.65 13.25 7.59
C PHE A 109 18.36 13.49 6.79
N LYS A 110 17.45 12.49 6.73
CA LYS A 110 16.21 12.60 5.95
C LYS A 110 15.00 12.95 6.83
N LEU A 111 14.80 12.21 7.91
CA LEU A 111 13.65 12.41 8.80
C LEU A 111 13.90 13.49 9.85
N ARG A 112 15.18 13.76 10.18
CA ARG A 112 15.60 14.65 11.27
C ARG A 112 14.92 14.30 12.60
N LYS A 113 14.91 13.01 12.92
CA LYS A 113 14.28 12.43 14.11
C LYS A 113 15.24 11.50 14.84
N LYS A 114 15.17 11.48 16.17
CA LYS A 114 15.82 10.46 17.00
C LYS A 114 15.07 9.13 16.93
N PRO A 115 15.69 7.99 17.27
CA PRO A 115 15.03 6.69 17.28
C PRO A 115 13.71 6.66 18.08
N ASP A 116 13.67 7.29 19.26
CA ASP A 116 12.46 7.34 20.10
C ASP A 116 11.32 8.11 19.45
N GLU A 117 11.63 9.17 18.71
CA GLU A 117 10.62 9.94 17.96
C GLU A 117 10.08 9.14 16.76
N VAL A 118 10.93 8.32 16.13
CA VAL A 118 10.50 7.39 15.07
C VAL A 118 9.59 6.30 15.64
N LEU A 119 9.94 5.71 16.78
CA LEU A 119 9.09 4.74 17.48
C LEU A 119 7.75 5.34 17.91
N ALA A 120 7.75 6.57 18.46
CA ALA A 120 6.52 7.28 18.80
C ALA A 120 5.64 7.55 17.57
N THR A 121 6.26 7.90 16.44
CA THR A 121 5.55 8.08 15.16
C THR A 121 4.91 6.77 14.69
N ILE A 122 5.60 5.64 14.82
CA ILE A 122 5.06 4.32 14.48
C ILE A 122 3.87 3.97 15.37
N ASP A 123 3.99 4.11 16.70
CA ASP A 123 2.90 3.81 17.63
C ASP A 123 1.66 4.66 17.34
N GLU A 124 1.83 5.99 17.15
CA GLU A 124 0.72 6.88 16.82
C GLU A 124 0.01 6.44 15.53
N MET A 125 0.76 6.15 14.47
CA MET A 125 0.18 5.83 13.17
C MET A 125 -0.45 4.45 13.14
N ILE A 126 0.10 3.45 13.84
CA ILE A 126 -0.54 2.14 13.99
C ILE A 126 -1.87 2.27 14.75
N ARG A 127 -1.90 3.03 15.85
CA ARG A 127 -3.15 3.29 16.59
C ARG A 127 -4.17 4.04 15.75
N TYR A 128 -3.73 5.00 14.95
CA TYR A 128 -4.60 5.74 14.04
C TYR A 128 -5.20 4.83 12.97
N SER A 129 -4.37 3.99 12.34
CA SER A 129 -4.75 3.11 11.23
C SER A 129 -5.77 2.05 11.64
N LYS A 130 -5.74 1.59 12.90
CA LYS A 130 -6.72 0.63 13.46
C LYS A 130 -8.18 1.10 13.45
N LYS A 131 -8.45 2.37 13.16
CA LYS A 131 -9.81 2.88 12.95
C LYS A 131 -10.42 2.42 11.62
N TYR A 132 -9.59 2.05 10.66
CA TYR A 132 -9.97 1.82 9.26
C TYR A 132 -9.64 0.41 8.76
N PHE A 133 -8.63 -0.21 9.37
CA PHE A 133 -8.06 -1.51 9.02
C PHE A 133 -8.01 -2.41 10.27
N ASP A 134 -8.34 -3.68 10.08
CA ASP A 134 -8.33 -4.72 11.13
C ASP A 134 -6.92 -5.29 11.39
#